data_AF-G7VTU3-F1
#
_entry.id   AF-G7VTU3-F1
#
_cell.length_a   1.000
_cell.length_b   1.000
_cell.length_c   1.000
_cell.angle_alpha   90.00
_cell.angle_beta   90.00
_cell.angle_gamma   90.00
#
_symmetry.space_group_name_H-M   'P 1'
#
loop_
_entity.id
_entity.type
_entity.pdbx_description
1 polymer ?
#
loop_
_entity_poly.entity_id
_entity_poly.type
_entity_poly.pdbx_seq_one_letter_code
_entity_poly.pdbx_strand_id
1 'polypeptide(L)'
;MRDNLLPQLEAWHEEDEFEEIVSSIMEIPAEDRDYVLVSHLGRALNNLERYEEAVEQFLFIEEEGKGDPLWHFRIGFAYYYLDQYEEALRAFESADQLDPGDEDTLEFLDLARSKVLQKVVEVSNAEVDTVVDFDFTDFWDDSEHALEQYVMDDPPTEELIASLEEELVFKLPTFYIHMMKQHNGGVPQNRCFPIGGSVSGSKGHIRILGILGIGREKRHSLCGESGSRFRIENGGYPEIGVVICDCPSESEVVMLDYRESGNDGEPEVVYVDKENNYKITRLAPNFEAFIRGLVKE
;
A
#
# COMPACT_ATOMS: atom_id res chain seq x y z
N MET A 1 1.05 53.42 -0.06
CA MET A 1 2.22 52.53 0.05
C MET A 1 1.97 51.20 -0.65
N ARG A 2 0.78 50.58 -0.48
CA ARG A 2 0.38 49.36 -1.24
C ARG A 2 0.38 49.53 -2.78
N ASP A 3 -0.07 50.68 -3.30
CA ASP A 3 -0.27 50.87 -4.75
C ASP A 3 0.99 50.81 -5.64
N ASN A 4 2.20 50.75 -5.05
CA ASN A 4 3.46 50.63 -5.80
C ASN A 4 4.28 49.40 -5.42
N LEU A 5 3.73 48.47 -4.62
CA LEU A 5 4.48 47.31 -4.15
C LEU A 5 4.57 46.22 -5.21
N LEU A 6 3.47 45.88 -5.89
CA LEU A 6 3.45 44.78 -6.88
C LEU A 6 4.49 44.94 -8.00
N PRO A 7 4.63 46.11 -8.67
CA PRO A 7 5.67 46.28 -9.68
C PRO A 7 7.08 46.13 -9.12
N GLN A 8 7.30 46.51 -7.86
CA GLN A 8 8.58 46.35 -7.18
C GLN A 8 8.87 44.87 -6.87
N LEU A 9 7.85 44.10 -6.45
CA LEU A 9 8.00 42.66 -6.21
C LEU A 9 8.36 41.90 -7.49
N GLU A 10 7.79 42.30 -8.63
CA GLU A 10 8.14 41.69 -9.93
C GLU A 10 9.55 42.07 -10.35
N ALA A 11 9.96 43.34 -10.19
CA ALA A 11 11.32 43.77 -10.47
C ALA A 11 12.34 42.99 -9.64
N TRP A 12 12.11 42.86 -8.33
CA TRP A 12 12.96 42.04 -7.46
C TRP A 12 12.98 40.57 -7.86
N HIS A 13 11.87 40.03 -8.36
CA HIS A 13 11.82 38.65 -8.81
C HIS A 13 12.67 38.45 -10.08
N GLU A 14 12.62 39.40 -11.02
CA GLU A 14 13.46 39.38 -12.24
C GLU A 14 14.95 39.57 -11.93
N GLU A 15 15.29 40.21 -10.81
CA GLU A 15 16.66 40.46 -10.34
C GLU A 15 17.17 39.39 -9.34
N ASP A 16 16.40 38.32 -9.11
CA ASP A 16 16.66 37.26 -8.11
C ASP A 16 16.81 37.79 -6.66
N GLU A 17 16.28 38.98 -6.36
CA GLU A 17 16.28 39.62 -5.04
C GLU A 17 15.13 39.08 -4.15
N PHE A 18 15.05 37.75 -4.00
CA PHE A 18 13.93 37.10 -3.32
C PHE A 18 13.81 37.44 -1.82
N GLU A 19 14.93 37.70 -1.14
CA GLU A 19 14.89 38.12 0.27
C GLU A 19 14.26 39.51 0.45
N GLU A 20 14.40 40.41 -0.52
CA GLU A 20 13.74 41.73 -0.47
C GLU A 20 12.22 41.59 -0.61
N ILE A 21 11.76 40.66 -1.46
CA ILE A 21 10.35 40.28 -1.57
C ILE A 21 9.83 39.75 -0.23
N VAL A 22 10.53 38.78 0.36
CA VAL A 22 10.14 38.17 1.63
C VAL A 22 10.08 39.22 2.73
N SER A 23 11.16 39.99 2.92
CA SER A 23 11.26 41.03 3.94
C SER A 23 10.13 42.06 3.81
N SER A 24 9.92 42.59 2.60
CA SER A 24 8.92 43.64 2.35
C SER A 24 7.48 43.17 2.58
N ILE A 25 7.15 41.92 2.19
CA ILE A 25 5.81 41.37 2.44
C ILE A 25 5.64 41.01 3.92
N MET A 26 6.70 40.54 4.59
CA MET A 26 6.64 40.15 5.99
C MET A 26 6.43 41.33 6.95
N GLU A 27 6.80 42.55 6.57
CA GLU A 27 6.46 43.78 7.31
C GLU A 27 4.95 44.08 7.37
N ILE A 28 4.19 43.55 6.40
CA ILE A 28 2.73 43.68 6.38
C ILE A 28 2.14 42.63 7.33
N PRO A 29 1.22 42.99 8.25
CA PRO A 29 0.55 42.01 9.11
C PRO A 29 -0.13 40.90 8.29
N ALA A 30 -0.11 39.66 8.76
CA ALA A 30 -0.62 38.51 8.01
C ALA A 30 -2.10 38.67 7.58
N GLU A 31 -2.94 39.22 8.47
CA GLU A 31 -4.35 39.55 8.22
C GLU A 31 -4.59 40.62 7.15
N ASP A 32 -3.53 41.32 6.77
CA ASP A 32 -3.49 42.42 5.83
C ASP A 32 -2.86 42.03 4.48
N ARG A 33 -2.42 40.78 4.33
CA ARG A 33 -1.87 40.25 3.07
C ARG A 33 -3.00 39.61 2.27
N ASP A 34 -3.17 40.06 1.04
CA ASP A 34 -4.13 39.45 0.12
C ASP A 34 -3.50 38.25 -0.62
N TYR A 35 -4.34 37.54 -1.37
CA TYR A 35 -3.95 36.40 -2.19
C TYR A 35 -2.70 36.66 -3.06
N VAL A 36 -2.62 37.85 -3.66
CA VAL A 36 -1.53 38.21 -4.59
C VAL A 36 -0.22 38.36 -3.82
N LEU A 37 -0.23 39.07 -2.70
CA LEU A 37 0.96 39.23 -1.85
C LEU A 37 1.43 37.89 -1.30
N VAL A 38 0.53 37.06 -0.79
CA VAL A 38 0.91 35.73 -0.26
C VAL A 38 1.44 34.83 -1.38
N SER A 39 0.89 34.91 -2.60
CA SER A 39 1.40 34.17 -3.76
C SER A 39 2.81 34.60 -4.18
N HIS A 40 3.13 35.89 -4.13
CA HIS A 40 4.51 36.37 -4.37
C HIS A 40 5.47 35.93 -3.27
N LEU A 41 5.02 35.96 -2.00
CA LEU A 41 5.80 35.49 -0.86
C LEU A 41 6.13 34.01 -1.00
N GLY A 42 5.14 33.15 -1.27
CA GLY A 42 5.34 31.73 -1.48
C GLY A 42 6.27 31.43 -2.67
N ARG A 43 6.13 32.18 -3.79
CA ARG A 43 7.05 32.07 -4.93
C ARG A 43 8.49 32.41 -4.54
N ALA A 44 8.71 33.50 -3.81
CA ALA A 44 10.04 33.90 -3.37
C ALA A 44 10.65 32.88 -2.40
N LEU A 45 9.85 32.35 -1.47
CA LEU A 45 10.27 31.30 -0.53
C LEU A 45 10.68 30.02 -1.25
N ASN A 46 9.94 29.59 -2.29
CA ASN A 46 10.35 28.46 -3.13
C ASN A 46 11.72 28.69 -3.80
N ASN A 47 11.97 29.89 -4.34
CA ASN A 47 13.25 30.22 -4.98
C ASN A 47 14.41 30.31 -3.98
N LEU A 48 14.11 30.59 -2.71
CA LEU A 48 15.07 30.57 -1.60
C LEU A 48 15.24 29.17 -0.98
N GLU A 49 14.60 28.14 -1.55
CA GLU A 49 14.57 26.78 -1.03
C GLU A 49 13.98 26.67 0.40
N ARG A 50 13.18 27.66 0.81
CA ARG A 50 12.48 27.72 2.10
C ARG A 50 11.10 27.08 1.96
N TYR A 51 11.09 25.80 1.58
CA TYR A 51 9.90 25.11 1.11
C TYR A 51 8.83 24.93 2.19
N GLU A 52 9.22 24.65 3.44
CA GLU A 52 8.25 24.52 4.54
C GLU A 52 7.49 25.83 4.78
N GLU A 53 8.20 26.95 4.76
CA GLU A 53 7.59 28.27 4.89
C GLU A 53 6.70 28.58 3.68
N ALA A 54 7.12 28.20 2.47
CA ALA A 54 6.30 28.37 1.27
C ALA A 54 4.98 27.61 1.37
N VAL A 55 5.02 26.33 1.78
CA VAL A 55 3.82 25.51 2.01
C VAL A 55 2.90 26.16 3.04
N GLU A 56 3.43 26.66 4.16
CA GLU A 56 2.62 27.36 5.17
C GLU A 56 1.89 28.56 4.58
N GLN A 57 2.57 29.37 3.76
CA GLN A 57 1.95 30.51 3.09
C GLN A 57 0.90 30.08 2.06
N PHE A 58 1.15 29.05 1.25
CA PHE A 58 0.19 28.58 0.26
C PHE A 58 -1.06 27.98 0.90
N LEU A 59 -0.92 27.23 1.99
CA LEU A 59 -2.05 26.67 2.74
C LEU A 59 -2.93 27.77 3.38
N PHE A 60 -2.34 28.91 3.76
CA PHE A 60 -3.11 30.04 4.30
C PHE A 60 -4.11 30.62 3.28
N ILE A 61 -3.82 30.50 1.98
CA ILE A 61 -4.65 31.01 0.87
C ILE A 61 -5.25 29.88 0.01
N GLU A 62 -5.37 28.66 0.57
CA GLU A 62 -5.81 27.48 -0.16
C GLU A 62 -7.19 27.67 -0.79
N GLU A 63 -8.15 28.27 -0.07
CA GLU A 63 -9.52 28.44 -0.55
C GLU A 63 -9.59 29.35 -1.79
N GLU A 64 -8.82 30.43 -1.81
CA GLU A 64 -8.69 31.34 -2.96
C GLU A 64 -7.89 30.71 -4.11
N GLY A 65 -6.89 29.87 -3.80
CA GLY A 65 -5.98 29.25 -4.77
C GLY A 65 -6.56 28.07 -5.56
N LYS A 66 -7.69 27.49 -5.14
CA LYS A 66 -8.30 26.29 -5.77
C LYS A 66 -8.46 26.37 -7.29
N GLY A 67 -8.73 27.56 -7.83
CA GLY A 67 -8.93 27.80 -9.26
C GLY A 67 -7.72 28.39 -9.99
N ASP A 68 -6.56 28.48 -9.34
CA ASP A 68 -5.34 29.05 -9.92
C ASP A 68 -4.31 27.94 -10.21
N PRO A 69 -4.00 27.64 -11.48
CA PRO A 69 -3.00 26.64 -11.83
C PRO A 69 -1.61 26.96 -11.28
N LEU A 70 -1.24 28.25 -11.17
CA LEU A 70 0.08 28.65 -10.65
C LEU A 70 0.19 28.41 -9.14
N TRP A 71 -0.90 28.53 -8.39
CA TRP A 71 -0.91 28.19 -6.97
C TRP A 71 -0.64 26.70 -6.77
N HIS A 72 -1.36 25.85 -7.53
CA HIS A 72 -1.19 24.40 -7.52
C HIS A 72 0.24 24.01 -7.93
N PHE A 73 0.78 24.60 -8.99
CA PHE A 73 2.15 24.35 -9.41
C PHE A 73 3.16 24.72 -8.30
N ARG A 74 3.02 25.91 -7.69
CA ARG A 74 3.99 26.40 -6.70
C ARG A 74 3.95 25.62 -5.39
N ILE A 75 2.77 25.24 -4.89
CA ILE A 75 2.68 24.38 -3.70
C ILE A 75 3.16 22.96 -4.02
N GLY A 76 2.86 22.44 -5.22
CA GLY A 76 3.39 21.16 -5.70
C GLY A 76 4.92 21.14 -5.78
N PHE A 77 5.52 22.22 -6.28
CA PHE A 77 6.97 22.41 -6.30
C PHE A 77 7.57 22.37 -4.90
N ALA A 78 6.97 23.08 -3.95
CA ALA A 78 7.42 23.06 -2.55
C ALA A 78 7.33 21.64 -1.96
N TYR A 79 6.21 20.94 -2.15
CA TYR A 79 6.03 19.56 -1.71
C TYR A 79 7.05 18.60 -2.33
N TYR A 80 7.39 18.77 -3.61
CA TYR A 80 8.35 17.93 -4.30
C TYR A 80 9.73 17.99 -3.65
N TYR A 81 10.21 19.20 -3.34
CA TYR A 81 11.53 19.38 -2.69
C TYR A 81 11.53 19.05 -1.19
N LEU A 82 10.36 18.91 -0.57
CA LEU A 82 10.19 18.36 0.78
C LEU A 82 10.09 16.83 0.80
N ASP A 83 10.31 16.16 -0.35
CA ASP A 83 10.11 14.73 -0.54
C ASP A 83 8.68 14.23 -0.24
N GLN A 84 7.70 15.14 -0.24
CA GLN A 84 6.27 14.87 -0.09
C GLN A 84 5.65 14.61 -1.46
N TYR A 85 6.11 13.54 -2.11
CA TYR A 85 5.84 13.28 -3.53
C TYR A 85 4.36 13.01 -3.82
N GLU A 86 3.61 12.42 -2.88
CA GLU A 86 2.19 12.14 -3.03
C GLU A 86 1.33 13.42 -3.00
N GLU A 87 1.70 14.40 -2.18
CA GLU A 87 1.12 15.74 -2.13
C GLU A 87 1.49 16.53 -3.39
N ALA A 88 2.78 16.49 -3.77
CA ALA A 88 3.27 17.14 -4.97
C ALA A 88 2.53 16.65 -6.22
N LEU A 89 2.38 15.34 -6.38
CA LEU A 89 1.67 14.72 -7.49
C LEU A 89 0.23 15.23 -7.59
N ARG A 90 -0.52 15.27 -6.48
CA ARG A 90 -1.90 15.77 -6.46
C ARG A 90 -2.00 17.25 -6.86
N ALA A 91 -1.04 18.06 -6.42
CA ALA A 91 -0.99 19.47 -6.76
C ALA A 91 -0.69 19.67 -8.27
N PHE A 92 0.30 18.97 -8.82
CA PHE A 92 0.61 19.03 -10.25
C PHE A 92 -0.53 18.48 -11.12
N GLU A 93 -1.24 17.43 -10.68
CA GLU A 93 -2.45 16.94 -11.38
C GLU A 93 -3.55 17.99 -11.41
N SER A 94 -3.69 18.79 -10.34
CA SER A 94 -4.67 19.88 -10.28
C SER A 94 -4.24 21.06 -11.16
N ALA A 95 -2.94 21.37 -11.22
CA ALA A 95 -2.40 22.38 -12.13
C ALA A 95 -2.66 22.01 -13.60
N ASP A 96 -2.34 20.77 -14.02
CA ASP A 96 -2.57 20.29 -15.40
C ASP A 96 -4.07 20.24 -15.75
N GLN A 97 -4.95 19.94 -14.79
CA GLN A 97 -6.40 20.00 -15.03
C GLN A 97 -6.90 21.42 -15.30
N LEU A 98 -6.30 22.44 -14.68
CA LEU A 98 -6.68 23.83 -14.81
C LEU A 98 -6.03 24.51 -16.03
N ASP A 99 -4.79 24.16 -16.34
CA ASP A 99 -4.05 24.63 -17.52
C ASP A 99 -3.32 23.47 -18.22
N PRO A 100 -4.03 22.70 -19.06
CA PRO A 100 -3.45 21.52 -19.68
C PRO A 100 -2.34 21.85 -20.67
N GLY A 101 -1.23 21.12 -20.59
CA GLY A 101 -0.13 21.24 -21.53
C GLY A 101 0.92 22.30 -21.19
N ASP A 102 0.88 22.86 -19.99
CA ASP A 102 1.99 23.62 -19.42
C ASP A 102 3.24 22.72 -19.27
N GLU A 103 4.36 23.16 -19.85
CA GLU A 103 5.59 22.34 -19.97
C GLU A 103 6.21 22.05 -18.59
N ASP A 104 6.28 23.07 -17.73
CA ASP A 104 6.85 22.95 -16.39
C ASP A 104 5.99 22.01 -15.53
N THR A 105 4.66 22.16 -15.57
CA THR A 105 3.73 21.28 -14.85
C THR A 105 3.88 19.83 -15.29
N LEU A 106 3.97 19.56 -16.59
CA LEU A 106 4.15 18.19 -17.11
C LEU A 106 5.50 17.60 -16.70
N GLU A 107 6.59 18.37 -16.73
CA GLU A 107 7.91 17.91 -16.27
C GLU A 107 7.86 17.48 -14.80
N PHE A 108 7.33 18.34 -13.93
CA PHE A 108 7.25 18.04 -12.50
C PHE A 108 6.24 16.94 -12.17
N LEU A 109 5.15 16.82 -12.93
CA LEU A 109 4.22 15.71 -12.83
C LEU A 109 4.93 14.37 -13.08
N ASP A 110 5.71 14.27 -14.15
CA ASP A 110 6.46 13.06 -14.50
C ASP A 110 7.54 12.74 -13.46
N LEU A 111 8.26 13.77 -12.96
CA LEU A 111 9.23 13.61 -11.88
C LEU A 111 8.56 13.10 -10.60
N ALA A 112 7.42 13.68 -10.20
CA ALA A 112 6.67 13.25 -9.02
C ALA A 112 6.15 11.81 -9.17
N ARG A 113 5.60 11.44 -10.34
CA ARG A 113 5.17 10.04 -10.63
C ARG A 113 6.33 9.06 -10.49
N SER A 114 7.49 9.40 -11.04
CA SER A 114 8.71 8.58 -10.96
C SER A 114 9.16 8.38 -9.50
N LYS A 115 9.14 9.45 -8.70
CA LYS A 115 9.50 9.39 -7.27
C LYS A 115 8.54 8.57 -6.43
N VAL A 116 7.23 8.72 -6.65
CA VAL A 116 6.20 7.88 -6.00
C VAL A 116 6.42 6.40 -6.37
N LEU A 117 6.65 6.10 -7.65
CA LEU A 117 6.92 4.73 -8.10
C LEU A 117 8.21 4.17 -7.49
N GLN A 118 9.28 4.97 -7.45
CA GLN A 118 10.53 4.58 -6.81
C GLN A 118 10.33 4.25 -5.33
N LYS A 119 9.58 5.07 -4.59
CA LYS A 119 9.26 4.85 -3.17
C LYS A 119 8.44 3.57 -2.97
N VAL A 120 7.48 3.29 -3.85
CA VAL A 120 6.72 2.02 -3.84
C VAL A 120 7.66 0.83 -4.07
N VAL A 121 8.59 0.93 -5.03
CA VAL A 121 9.58 -0.11 -5.31
C VAL A 121 10.55 -0.29 -4.14
N GLU A 122 11.02 0.79 -3.52
CA GLU A 122 11.91 0.75 -2.36
C GLU A 122 11.21 0.15 -1.13
N VAL A 123 9.95 0.51 -0.87
CA VAL A 123 9.14 -0.10 0.20
C VAL A 123 8.95 -1.58 -0.08
N SER A 124 8.61 -1.97 -1.31
CA SER A 124 8.45 -3.39 -1.67
C SER A 124 9.76 -4.17 -1.51
N ASN A 125 10.90 -3.61 -1.90
CA ASN A 125 12.22 -4.24 -1.72
C ASN A 125 12.67 -4.27 -0.26
N ALA A 126 12.36 -3.24 0.53
CA ALA A 126 12.65 -3.22 1.96
C ALA A 126 11.78 -4.25 2.72
N GLU A 127 10.52 -4.43 2.31
CA GLU A 127 9.65 -5.50 2.80
C GLU A 127 10.23 -6.87 2.43
N VAL A 128 10.72 -7.05 1.19
CA VAL A 128 11.46 -8.27 0.77
C VAL A 128 12.70 -8.52 1.65
N ASP A 129 13.47 -7.49 2.01
CA ASP A 129 14.64 -7.63 2.89
C ASP A 129 14.25 -7.97 4.35
N THR A 130 13.07 -7.55 4.82
CA THR A 130 12.54 -7.95 6.14
C THR A 130 11.91 -9.34 6.17
N VAL A 131 11.44 -9.85 5.03
CA VAL A 131 10.88 -11.20 4.86
C VAL A 131 11.93 -12.30 5.12
N VAL A 132 13.23 -11.99 5.01
CA VAL A 132 14.33 -12.98 5.05
C VAL A 132 14.78 -13.39 6.47
N ASP A 133 14.22 -12.81 7.54
CA ASP A 133 14.55 -13.16 8.94
C ASP A 133 13.49 -14.05 9.62
N PHE A 134 12.90 -15.00 8.87
CA PHE A 134 12.06 -16.06 9.44
C PHE A 134 12.79 -17.42 9.32
N ASP A 135 13.09 -18.03 10.46
CA ASP A 135 13.71 -19.36 10.51
C ASP A 135 12.66 -20.46 10.27
N PHE A 136 12.70 -21.08 9.07
CA PHE A 136 11.81 -22.17 8.69
C PHE A 136 12.29 -23.57 9.13
N THR A 137 13.45 -23.69 9.78
CA THR A 137 14.13 -24.99 10.03
C THR A 137 13.23 -26.02 10.72
N ASP A 138 12.37 -25.59 11.65
CA ASP A 138 11.44 -26.46 12.39
C ASP A 138 9.97 -26.07 12.19
N PHE A 139 9.66 -25.39 11.07
CA PHE A 139 8.31 -24.91 10.81
C PHE A 139 7.38 -26.01 10.27
N TRP A 140 7.87 -26.87 9.39
CA TRP A 140 7.06 -27.87 8.68
C TRP A 140 7.07 -29.25 9.36
N ASP A 141 5.98 -29.98 9.21
CA ASP A 141 5.82 -31.40 9.53
C ASP A 141 5.89 -32.20 8.22
N ASP A 142 7.08 -32.66 7.86
CA ASP A 142 7.34 -33.46 6.65
C ASP A 142 7.07 -34.96 6.84
N SER A 143 5.99 -35.28 7.55
CA SER A 143 5.47 -36.64 7.54
C SER A 143 5.12 -37.08 6.11
N GLU A 144 5.19 -38.38 5.83
CA GLU A 144 4.87 -38.94 4.50
C GLU A 144 3.49 -38.48 3.99
N HIS A 145 2.51 -38.40 4.90
CA HIS A 145 1.17 -37.89 4.59
C HIS A 145 1.18 -36.41 4.18
N ALA A 146 1.94 -35.56 4.87
CA ALA A 146 2.02 -34.13 4.55
C ALA A 146 2.67 -33.91 3.17
N LEU A 147 3.78 -34.60 2.92
CA LEU A 147 4.49 -34.57 1.63
C LEU A 147 3.60 -35.03 0.48
N GLU A 148 2.83 -36.10 0.68
CA GLU A 148 1.93 -36.62 -0.35
C GLU A 148 0.79 -35.64 -0.67
N GLN A 149 0.15 -35.06 0.36
CA GLN A 149 -1.09 -34.30 0.20
C GLN A 149 -0.89 -32.83 -0.15
N TYR A 150 0.16 -32.19 0.37
CA TYR A 150 0.30 -30.72 0.35
C TYR A 150 1.55 -30.21 -0.39
N VAL A 151 2.66 -30.94 -0.34
CA VAL A 151 3.98 -30.41 -0.75
C VAL A 151 4.26 -30.67 -2.23
N MET A 152 4.45 -29.61 -3.02
CA MET A 152 4.89 -29.75 -4.41
C MET A 152 6.37 -30.19 -4.47
N ASP A 153 6.71 -31.00 -5.47
CA ASP A 153 8.08 -31.54 -5.61
C ASP A 153 9.10 -30.45 -5.97
N ASP A 154 8.67 -29.44 -6.73
CA ASP A 154 9.49 -28.32 -7.19
C ASP A 154 9.02 -26.96 -6.61
N PRO A 155 9.96 -26.05 -6.31
CA PRO A 155 9.62 -24.66 -6.01
C PRO A 155 8.87 -23.98 -7.16
N PRO A 156 7.97 -23.02 -6.88
CA PRO A 156 7.23 -22.34 -7.92
C PRO A 156 8.15 -21.41 -8.72
N THR A 157 8.11 -21.51 -10.05
CA THR A 157 8.84 -20.60 -10.95
C THR A 157 8.08 -19.28 -11.12
N GLU A 158 8.75 -18.24 -11.60
CA GLU A 158 8.11 -16.94 -11.89
C GLU A 158 6.98 -17.07 -12.91
N GLU A 159 7.16 -17.92 -13.94
CA GLU A 159 6.12 -18.17 -14.94
C GLU A 159 4.90 -18.86 -14.34
N LEU A 160 5.13 -19.80 -13.41
CA LEU A 160 4.05 -20.47 -12.70
C LEU A 160 3.29 -19.47 -11.82
N ILE A 161 4.00 -18.66 -11.04
CA ILE A 161 3.42 -17.64 -10.16
C ILE A 161 2.56 -16.67 -11.00
N ALA A 162 3.12 -16.08 -12.04
CA ALA A 162 2.39 -15.13 -12.90
C ALA A 162 1.13 -15.76 -13.52
N SER A 163 1.21 -17.02 -13.94
CA SER A 163 0.05 -17.74 -14.47
C SER A 163 -1.02 -18.02 -13.42
N LEU A 164 -0.66 -18.33 -12.17
CA LEU A 164 -1.63 -18.50 -11.09
C LEU A 164 -2.27 -17.18 -10.68
N GLU A 165 -1.50 -16.10 -10.59
CA GLU A 165 -2.03 -14.77 -10.26
C GLU A 165 -3.03 -14.29 -11.30
N GLU A 166 -2.78 -14.55 -12.60
CA GLU A 166 -3.74 -14.27 -13.67
C GLU A 166 -5.04 -15.08 -13.51
N GLU A 167 -4.93 -16.37 -13.18
CA GLU A 167 -6.09 -17.26 -12.99
C GLU A 167 -6.92 -16.90 -11.75
N LEU A 168 -6.24 -16.51 -10.66
CA LEU A 168 -6.83 -16.07 -9.40
C LEU A 168 -7.35 -14.64 -9.47
N VAL A 169 -6.82 -13.82 -10.37
CA VAL A 169 -7.08 -12.37 -10.49
C VAL A 169 -6.57 -11.58 -9.26
N PHE A 170 -5.58 -12.12 -8.56
CA PHE A 170 -4.98 -11.51 -7.36
C PHE A 170 -3.46 -11.71 -7.36
N LYS A 171 -2.71 -10.68 -6.93
CA LYS A 171 -1.29 -10.79 -6.62
C LYS A 171 -1.08 -11.49 -5.29
N LEU A 172 -0.20 -12.49 -5.26
CA LEU A 172 0.10 -13.21 -4.02
C LEU A 172 1.05 -12.39 -3.14
N PRO A 173 0.90 -12.42 -1.80
CA PRO A 173 1.79 -11.71 -0.90
C PRO A 173 3.25 -12.10 -1.10
N THR A 174 4.17 -11.15 -1.02
CA THR A 174 5.61 -11.41 -1.19
C THR A 174 6.13 -12.44 -0.21
N PHE A 175 5.74 -12.36 1.07
CA PHE A 175 6.11 -13.36 2.09
C PHE A 175 5.60 -14.75 1.74
N TYR A 176 4.39 -14.85 1.17
CA TYR A 176 3.80 -16.11 0.72
C TYR A 176 4.67 -16.74 -0.37
N ILE A 177 4.98 -15.99 -1.42
CA ILE A 177 5.82 -16.46 -2.52
C ILE A 177 7.21 -16.89 -2.01
N HIS A 178 7.83 -16.07 -1.15
CA HIS A 178 9.13 -16.39 -0.57
C HIS A 178 9.12 -17.71 0.20
N MET A 179 8.12 -17.90 1.07
CA MET A 179 7.94 -19.13 1.84
C MET A 179 7.75 -20.34 0.93
N MET A 180 6.92 -20.21 -0.10
CA MET A 180 6.62 -21.30 -1.05
C MET A 180 7.83 -21.66 -1.93
N LYS A 181 8.76 -20.73 -2.15
CA LYS A 181 10.06 -21.03 -2.81
C LYS A 181 11.01 -21.85 -1.95
N GLN A 182 10.87 -21.81 -0.63
CA GLN A 182 11.64 -22.66 0.29
C GLN A 182 10.97 -24.01 0.50
N HIS A 183 9.64 -24.02 0.64
CA HIS A 183 8.82 -25.22 0.87
C HIS A 183 7.40 -24.98 0.37
N ASN A 184 7.05 -25.58 -0.78
CA ASN A 184 5.89 -25.19 -1.58
C ASN A 184 4.60 -25.90 -1.14
N GLY A 185 4.00 -25.36 -0.08
CA GLY A 185 2.83 -25.91 0.59
C GLY A 185 3.23 -26.97 1.59
N GLY A 186 2.38 -27.24 2.57
CA GLY A 186 2.74 -28.20 3.60
C GLY A 186 1.92 -28.07 4.86
N VAL A 187 2.36 -28.79 5.89
CA VAL A 187 1.68 -28.85 7.17
C VAL A 187 2.57 -28.20 8.23
N PRO A 188 2.16 -27.09 8.88
CA PRO A 188 2.99 -26.49 9.91
C PRO A 188 2.97 -27.29 11.23
N GLN A 189 4.05 -27.23 12.00
CA GLN A 189 4.13 -27.81 13.34
C GLN A 189 3.15 -27.14 14.30
N ASN A 190 3.06 -25.80 14.23
CA ASN A 190 2.09 -25.01 14.96
C ASN A 190 0.87 -24.75 14.08
N ARG A 191 -0.31 -25.17 14.53
CA ARG A 191 -1.51 -25.20 13.67
C ARG A 191 -2.66 -24.36 14.18
N CYS A 192 -2.49 -23.71 15.32
CA CYS A 192 -3.55 -22.93 15.95
C CYS A 192 -3.26 -21.44 15.81
N PHE A 193 -4.29 -20.64 15.53
CA PHE A 193 -4.19 -19.17 15.55
C PHE A 193 -5.18 -18.59 16.57
N PRO A 194 -4.73 -17.83 17.58
CA PRO A 194 -5.59 -17.33 18.64
C PRO A 194 -6.57 -16.26 18.12
N ILE A 195 -7.83 -16.32 18.57
CA ILE A 195 -8.87 -15.32 18.26
C ILE A 195 -9.41 -14.77 19.58
N GLY A 196 -9.31 -13.44 19.75
CA GLY A 196 -9.85 -12.76 20.93
C GLY A 196 -11.39 -12.66 20.88
N GLY A 197 -12.09 -13.22 21.88
CA GLY A 197 -13.55 -12.97 22.01
C GLY A 197 -14.44 -13.94 22.79
N SER A 198 -13.96 -14.98 23.48
CA SER A 198 -14.88 -15.89 24.20
C SER A 198 -15.20 -15.42 25.62
N VAL A 199 -16.36 -14.79 25.81
CA VAL A 199 -17.16 -14.95 27.03
C VAL A 199 -17.89 -16.30 26.87
N SER A 200 -17.47 -17.32 27.62
CA SER A 200 -18.04 -18.67 27.66
C SER A 200 -17.59 -19.69 26.59
N GLY A 201 -16.38 -20.24 26.75
CA GLY A 201 -16.12 -21.68 26.58
C GLY A 201 -16.01 -22.29 25.18
N SER A 202 -16.06 -21.54 24.07
CA SER A 202 -15.76 -22.07 22.73
C SER A 202 -14.37 -21.63 22.25
N LYS A 203 -13.65 -22.56 21.59
CA LYS A 203 -12.22 -22.49 21.19
C LYS A 203 -11.71 -21.07 20.95
N GLY A 204 -10.80 -20.60 21.82
CA GLY A 204 -10.14 -19.29 21.67
C GLY A 204 -9.11 -19.23 20.53
N HIS A 205 -9.15 -20.19 19.61
CA HIS A 205 -8.26 -20.32 18.47
C HIS A 205 -9.00 -21.01 17.31
N ILE A 206 -8.59 -20.72 16.08
CA ILE A 206 -8.87 -21.57 14.92
C ILE A 206 -7.72 -22.56 14.71
N ARG A 207 -7.97 -23.61 13.95
CA ARG A 207 -6.97 -24.61 13.59
C ARG A 207 -6.93 -24.80 12.08
N ILE A 208 -5.73 -24.83 11.52
CA ILE A 208 -5.47 -25.21 10.12
C ILE A 208 -4.91 -26.63 10.04
N LEU A 209 -5.15 -27.33 8.94
CA LEU A 209 -4.57 -28.64 8.65
C LEU A 209 -3.30 -28.54 7.81
N GLY A 210 -3.26 -27.58 6.89
CA GLY A 210 -2.11 -27.30 6.04
C GLY A 210 -2.24 -25.96 5.33
N ILE A 211 -1.13 -25.50 4.78
CA ILE A 211 -1.02 -24.28 3.95
C ILE A 211 -0.90 -24.73 2.50
N LEU A 212 -1.69 -24.14 1.62
CA LEU A 212 -1.79 -24.53 0.21
C LEU A 212 -0.54 -24.09 -0.57
N GLY A 213 0.09 -24.98 -1.33
CA GLY A 213 1.22 -24.61 -2.19
C GLY A 213 0.80 -23.81 -3.43
N ILE A 214 1.73 -23.06 -4.02
CA ILE A 214 1.58 -22.46 -5.36
C ILE A 214 1.71 -23.57 -6.40
N GLY A 215 0.59 -23.99 -6.98
CA GLY A 215 0.56 -25.06 -7.96
C GLY A 215 -0.84 -25.51 -8.33
N ARG A 216 -0.88 -26.53 -9.19
CA ARG A 216 -2.11 -27.18 -9.70
C ARG A 216 -2.13 -28.69 -9.48
N GLU A 217 -0.99 -29.29 -9.13
CA GLU A 217 -0.81 -30.75 -9.16
C GLU A 217 -1.33 -31.43 -7.90
N LYS A 218 -1.07 -30.83 -6.73
CA LYS A 218 -1.59 -31.36 -5.46
C LYS A 218 -3.05 -30.99 -5.29
N ARG A 219 -3.83 -31.91 -4.73
CA ARG A 219 -5.23 -31.68 -4.34
C ARG A 219 -5.37 -30.43 -3.47
N HIS A 220 -4.45 -30.26 -2.52
CA HIS A 220 -4.35 -29.13 -1.61
C HIS A 220 -3.26 -28.13 -2.06
N SER A 221 -3.38 -27.66 -3.30
CA SER A 221 -2.65 -26.48 -3.83
C SER A 221 -3.63 -25.37 -4.19
N LEU A 222 -3.14 -24.14 -4.38
CA LEU A 222 -3.99 -22.97 -4.65
C LEU A 222 -4.97 -23.18 -5.82
N CYS A 223 -4.50 -23.78 -6.92
CA CYS A 223 -5.31 -24.11 -8.09
C CYS A 223 -5.50 -25.63 -8.26
N GLY A 224 -5.41 -26.39 -7.17
CA GLY A 224 -5.70 -27.82 -7.14
C GLY A 224 -7.20 -28.14 -7.04
N GLU A 225 -7.55 -29.43 -7.05
CA GLU A 225 -8.95 -29.90 -6.99
C GLU A 225 -9.73 -29.41 -5.76
N SER A 226 -9.06 -29.14 -4.65
CA SER A 226 -9.64 -28.58 -3.42
C SER A 226 -9.06 -27.21 -3.06
N GLY A 227 -8.53 -26.52 -4.08
CA GLY A 227 -7.91 -25.20 -3.96
C GLY A 227 -8.91 -24.04 -3.85
N SER A 228 -8.39 -22.83 -3.96
CA SER A 228 -9.13 -21.59 -3.67
C SER A 228 -10.43 -21.46 -4.46
N ARG A 229 -10.36 -21.62 -5.79
CA ARG A 229 -11.51 -21.45 -6.67
C ARG A 229 -12.60 -22.47 -6.38
N PHE A 230 -12.23 -23.74 -6.15
CA PHE A 230 -13.19 -24.78 -5.76
C PHE A 230 -13.89 -24.43 -4.44
N ARG A 231 -13.14 -23.98 -3.43
CA ARG A 231 -13.71 -23.57 -2.14
C ARG A 231 -14.70 -22.43 -2.33
N ILE A 232 -14.36 -21.41 -3.11
CA ILE A 232 -15.23 -20.25 -3.36
C ILE A 232 -16.48 -20.65 -4.16
N GLU A 233 -16.31 -21.23 -5.35
CA GLU A 233 -17.41 -21.51 -6.28
C GLU A 233 -18.33 -22.64 -5.78
N ASN A 234 -17.77 -23.73 -5.27
CA ASN A 234 -18.55 -24.89 -4.85
C ASN A 234 -18.89 -24.86 -3.36
N GLY A 235 -18.02 -24.30 -2.52
CA GLY A 235 -18.27 -24.11 -1.10
C GLY A 235 -19.18 -22.91 -0.80
N GLY A 236 -19.31 -21.97 -1.75
CA GLY A 236 -20.15 -20.78 -1.64
C GLY A 236 -19.57 -19.72 -0.71
N TYR A 237 -18.24 -19.63 -0.63
CA TYR A 237 -17.54 -18.59 0.13
C TYR A 237 -17.46 -17.28 -0.66
N PRO A 238 -17.27 -16.13 0.02
CA PRO A 238 -17.20 -14.84 -0.66
C PRO A 238 -16.01 -14.75 -1.63
N GLU A 239 -16.24 -14.13 -2.78
CA GLU A 239 -15.23 -13.81 -3.80
C GLU A 239 -14.43 -12.55 -3.43
N ILE A 240 -13.75 -12.59 -2.27
CA ILE A 240 -12.99 -11.45 -1.72
C ILE A 240 -11.47 -11.63 -1.78
N GLY A 241 -11.00 -12.79 -2.25
CA GLY A 241 -9.59 -13.10 -2.33
C GLY A 241 -9.30 -14.58 -2.49
N VAL A 242 -8.23 -15.06 -1.85
CA VAL A 242 -7.64 -16.37 -2.11
C VAL A 242 -7.66 -17.24 -0.84
N VAL A 243 -8.30 -18.41 -0.89
CA VAL A 243 -8.20 -19.39 0.21
C VAL A 243 -6.80 -19.99 0.23
N ILE A 244 -6.16 -19.96 1.39
CA ILE A 244 -4.73 -20.29 1.55
C ILE A 244 -4.46 -21.43 2.53
N CYS A 245 -5.46 -21.86 3.30
CA CYS A 245 -5.29 -22.99 4.22
C CYS A 245 -6.42 -24.01 4.07
N ASP A 246 -6.06 -25.27 4.32
CA ASP A 246 -7.02 -26.33 4.55
C ASP A 246 -7.46 -26.34 6.02
N CYS A 247 -8.76 -26.52 6.26
CA CYS A 247 -9.37 -26.45 7.59
C CYS A 247 -10.02 -27.78 7.98
N PRO A 248 -10.16 -28.11 9.28
CA PRO A 248 -10.80 -29.34 9.72
C PRO A 248 -12.25 -29.51 9.27
N SER A 249 -12.96 -28.41 9.02
CA SER A 249 -14.33 -28.39 8.56
C SER A 249 -14.44 -27.75 7.18
N GLU A 250 -15.30 -28.31 6.33
CA GLU A 250 -15.68 -27.74 5.03
C GLU A 250 -16.50 -26.44 5.19
N SER A 251 -17.01 -26.17 6.40
CA SER A 251 -17.73 -24.95 6.79
C SER A 251 -16.81 -23.81 7.25
N GLU A 252 -15.49 -24.00 7.16
CA GLU A 252 -14.48 -23.03 7.58
C GLU A 252 -13.42 -22.82 6.50
N VAL A 253 -13.00 -21.57 6.29
CA VAL A 253 -11.82 -21.25 5.47
C VAL A 253 -10.97 -20.17 6.12
N VAL A 254 -9.66 -20.24 5.89
CA VAL A 254 -8.73 -19.12 6.08
C VAL A 254 -8.30 -18.63 4.70
N MET A 255 -8.51 -17.34 4.45
CA MET A 255 -8.27 -16.73 3.14
C MET A 255 -7.63 -15.35 3.26
N LEU A 256 -6.96 -14.94 2.19
CA LEU A 256 -6.52 -13.58 1.95
C LEU A 256 -7.74 -12.73 1.56
N ASP A 257 -7.85 -11.53 2.12
CA ASP A 257 -8.93 -10.57 1.88
C ASP A 257 -8.37 -9.29 1.25
N TYR A 258 -8.75 -9.04 -0.01
CA TYR A 258 -8.24 -7.94 -0.83
C TYR A 258 -9.22 -6.76 -0.91
N ARG A 259 -10.33 -6.77 -0.16
CA ARG A 259 -11.36 -5.72 -0.27
C ARG A 259 -10.83 -4.30 -0.04
N GLU A 260 -9.88 -4.15 0.87
CA GLU A 260 -9.29 -2.84 1.20
C GLU A 260 -8.02 -2.55 0.38
N SER A 261 -7.21 -3.56 0.08
CA SER A 261 -5.91 -3.40 -0.60
C SER A 261 -6.01 -3.37 -2.13
N GLY A 262 -7.13 -3.82 -2.69
CA GLY A 262 -7.28 -4.07 -4.13
C GLY A 262 -6.48 -5.28 -4.60
N ASN A 263 -6.72 -5.74 -5.83
CA ASN A 263 -6.21 -7.05 -6.29
C ASN A 263 -4.68 -7.17 -6.35
N ASP A 264 -3.96 -6.04 -6.37
CA ASP A 264 -2.50 -5.98 -6.46
C ASP A 264 -1.82 -5.58 -5.13
N GLY A 265 -2.59 -5.24 -4.09
CA GLY A 265 -2.07 -4.78 -2.80
C GLY A 265 -1.91 -5.90 -1.77
N GLU A 266 -1.23 -5.61 -0.64
CA GLU A 266 -1.01 -6.57 0.44
C GLU A 266 -2.33 -6.88 1.19
N PRO A 267 -2.84 -8.13 1.14
CA PRO A 267 -4.13 -8.49 1.72
C PRO A 267 -4.05 -8.80 3.21
N GLU A 268 -5.18 -8.64 3.90
CA GLU A 268 -5.33 -9.14 5.26
C GLU A 268 -5.61 -10.65 5.28
N VAL A 269 -5.39 -11.31 6.41
CA VAL A 269 -5.79 -12.71 6.58
C VAL A 269 -7.06 -12.78 7.41
N VAL A 270 -8.08 -13.45 6.89
CA VAL A 270 -9.39 -13.60 7.53
C VAL A 270 -9.79 -15.08 7.66
N TYR A 271 -10.60 -15.35 8.67
CA TYR A 271 -11.33 -16.60 8.84
C TYR A 271 -12.80 -16.39 8.52
N VAL A 272 -13.38 -17.28 7.72
CA VAL A 272 -14.79 -17.24 7.34
C VAL A 272 -15.48 -18.50 7.84
N ASP A 273 -16.48 -18.30 8.70
CA ASP A 273 -17.33 -19.37 9.25
C ASP A 273 -18.70 -19.36 8.55
N LYS A 274 -18.92 -20.36 7.70
CA LYS A 274 -20.17 -20.52 6.96
C LYS A 274 -21.35 -20.86 7.86
N GLU A 275 -21.14 -21.64 8.92
CA GLU A 275 -22.20 -22.03 9.86
C GLU A 275 -22.69 -20.84 10.67
N ASN A 276 -21.82 -19.86 10.91
CA ASN A 276 -22.15 -18.60 11.55
C ASN A 276 -22.48 -17.49 10.55
N ASN A 277 -23.31 -17.81 9.55
CA ASN A 277 -23.79 -16.86 8.53
C ASN A 277 -22.65 -16.12 7.81
N TYR A 278 -21.62 -16.87 7.40
CA TYR A 278 -20.44 -16.34 6.70
C TYR A 278 -19.72 -15.24 7.48
N LYS A 279 -19.67 -15.36 8.81
CA LYS A 279 -18.97 -14.38 9.66
C LYS A 279 -17.50 -14.34 9.28
N ILE A 280 -17.05 -13.17 8.84
CA ILE A 280 -15.65 -12.87 8.55
C ILE A 280 -15.00 -12.33 9.83
N THR A 281 -13.92 -12.97 10.26
CA THR A 281 -13.12 -12.57 11.42
C THR A 281 -11.69 -12.28 10.94
N ARG A 282 -11.24 -11.03 11.11
CA ARG A 282 -9.85 -10.64 10.84
C ARG A 282 -8.90 -11.39 11.79
N LEU A 283 -7.90 -12.05 11.24
CA LEU A 283 -6.89 -12.80 11.98
C LEU A 283 -5.59 -12.00 12.10
N ALA A 284 -5.09 -11.50 10.97
CA ALA A 284 -3.80 -10.82 10.90
C ALA A 284 -3.82 -9.73 9.83
N PRO A 285 -2.99 -8.67 9.98
CA PRO A 285 -2.90 -7.59 9.00
C PRO A 285 -2.30 -8.02 7.67
N ASN A 286 -1.52 -9.11 7.64
CA ASN A 286 -0.92 -9.69 6.43
C ASN A 286 -0.56 -11.17 6.66
N PHE A 287 -0.10 -11.85 5.59
CA PHE A 287 0.23 -13.27 5.66
C PHE A 287 1.42 -13.57 6.58
N GLU A 288 2.44 -12.72 6.59
CA GLU A 288 3.59 -12.88 7.50
C GLU A 288 3.17 -12.88 8.97
N ALA A 289 2.36 -11.89 9.39
CA ALA A 289 1.86 -11.80 10.75
C ALA A 289 0.98 -13.00 11.12
N PHE A 290 0.24 -13.56 10.15
CA PHE A 290 -0.52 -14.80 10.36
C PHE A 290 0.41 -15.98 10.66
N ILE A 291 1.44 -16.19 9.84
CA ILE A 291 2.42 -17.28 10.01
C ILE A 291 3.17 -17.15 11.34
N ARG A 292 3.64 -15.94 11.68
CA ARG A 292 4.33 -15.67 12.96
C ARG A 292 3.41 -15.85 14.18
N GLY A 293 2.10 -15.73 14.00
CA GLY A 293 1.10 -15.88 15.07
C GLY A 293 0.64 -17.33 15.32
N LEU A 294 1.12 -18.31 14.54
CA LEU A 294 0.76 -19.72 14.75
C LEU A 294 1.39 -20.28 16.03
N VAL A 295 0.54 -20.88 16.88
CA VAL A 295 0.91 -21.47 18.16
C VAL A 295 0.59 -22.96 18.24
N LYS A 296 1.21 -23.64 19.21
CA LYS A 296 0.83 -25.02 19.59
C LYS A 296 -0.53 -25.01 20.28
N GLU A 297 -1.27 -26.10 20.13
CA GLU A 297 -2.52 -26.36 20.86
C GLU A 297 -2.28 -26.44 22.38
#